data_AF-A0A7J5EFY4-F1
#
_entry.id   AF-A0A7J5EFY4-F1
#
_cell.length_a   1.000
_cell.length_b   1.000
_cell.length_c   1.000
_cell.angle_alpha   90.00
_cell.angle_beta   90.00
_cell.angle_gamma   90.00
#
_symmetry.space_group_name_H-M   'P 1'
#
loop_
_entity.id
_entity.type
_entity.pdbx_description
1 polymer ?
#
loop_
_entity_poly.entity_id
_entity_poly.type
_entity_poly.pdbx_seq_one_letter_code
_entity_poly.pdbx_strand_id
1 'polypeptide(L)'
;MDHDPPPHEKRKHHRTGVTLLVEYDAPEELLTDYTDNLSTGGTFIATSRELEIGASVRLALSFPGLLEPVGIDGVVRWVREGDEPGVGIEFLEGEGRTRLAEVIERIRSKDPKTVSRLVRVLVVEDNPHVASFLGDGLTGSSRRAVDVSFHVRTAANGREALELLRSEPFDALIIDIYLPVIDGPHVIEKVRTALGMKHLPIIAVSAGGPGAREAALAAGADIFLDKPMRLRQIVETMRQLMKL
;
A
#
# COMPACT_ATOMS: atom_id res chain seq x y z
N MET A 1 -30.02 38.87 -48.33
CA MET A 1 -30.33 38.43 -46.96
C MET A 1 -29.33 37.34 -46.66
N ASP A 2 -28.14 37.76 -46.24
CA ASP A 2 -27.06 36.88 -45.83
C ASP A 2 -27.37 36.33 -44.44
N HIS A 3 -27.41 35.01 -44.33
CA HIS A 3 -27.44 34.32 -43.06
C HIS A 3 -26.00 34.19 -42.57
N ASP A 4 -25.61 35.03 -41.61
CA ASP A 4 -24.37 34.86 -40.87
C ASP A 4 -24.57 33.73 -39.84
N PRO A 5 -23.76 32.65 -39.86
CA PRO A 5 -23.83 31.60 -38.84
C PRO A 5 -23.27 32.11 -37.50
N PRO A 6 -23.76 31.61 -36.35
CA PRO A 6 -23.35 32.10 -35.04
C PRO A 6 -21.86 31.82 -34.77
N PRO A 7 -21.18 32.68 -33.96
CA PRO A 7 -19.75 32.60 -33.78
C PRO A 7 -19.37 31.27 -33.14
N HIS A 8 -18.47 30.58 -33.82
CA HIS A 8 -17.73 29.42 -33.33
C HIS A 8 -17.26 29.63 -31.88
N GLU A 9 -17.81 28.82 -30.96
CA GLU A 9 -17.24 28.59 -29.65
C GLU A 9 -15.89 27.89 -29.85
N LYS A 10 -14.85 28.72 -30.04
CA LYS A 10 -13.47 28.29 -30.22
C LYS A 10 -13.04 27.53 -28.98
N ARG A 11 -13.04 26.20 -29.10
CA ARG A 11 -12.37 25.21 -28.25
C ARG A 11 -11.13 25.81 -27.57
N LYS A 12 -11.11 25.85 -26.24
CA LYS A 12 -9.88 26.04 -25.44
C LYS A 12 -9.60 24.75 -24.68
N HIS A 13 -8.68 23.97 -25.25
CA HIS A 13 -7.84 22.92 -24.67
C HIS A 13 -8.49 21.98 -23.62
N HIS A 14 -8.56 20.71 -23.98
CA HIS A 14 -8.67 19.59 -23.04
C HIS A 14 -7.47 19.69 -22.08
N ARG A 15 -7.64 20.37 -20.94
CA ARG A 15 -6.64 20.39 -19.87
C ARG A 15 -6.61 18.97 -19.31
N THR A 16 -5.62 18.19 -19.70
CA THR A 16 -5.32 16.92 -19.04
C THR A 16 -5.12 17.23 -17.57
N GLY A 17 -6.10 16.90 -16.72
CA GLY A 17 -6.07 17.22 -15.30
C GLY A 17 -4.81 16.62 -14.68
N VAL A 18 -4.00 17.46 -14.02
CA VAL A 18 -2.81 16.97 -13.34
C VAL A 18 -3.26 16.19 -12.11
N THR A 19 -2.87 14.92 -12.01
CA THR A 19 -3.08 14.13 -10.80
C THR A 19 -1.82 14.20 -9.92
N LEU A 20 -1.99 14.61 -8.67
CA LEU A 20 -0.97 14.56 -7.62
C LEU A 20 -1.31 13.38 -6.70
N LEU A 21 -0.43 12.38 -6.67
CA LEU A 21 -0.58 11.23 -5.78
C LEU A 21 -0.02 11.61 -4.41
N VAL A 22 -0.82 11.40 -3.36
CA VAL A 22 -0.42 11.58 -1.97
C VAL A 22 -0.55 10.21 -1.29
N GLU A 23 0.57 9.62 -0.91
CA GLU A 23 0.63 8.34 -0.22
C GLU A 23 0.88 8.60 1.26
N TYR A 24 -0.04 8.14 2.11
CA TYR A 24 0.13 8.12 3.55
C TYR A 24 0.62 6.74 3.98
N ASP A 25 1.47 6.69 4.98
CA ASP A 25 2.01 5.42 5.48
C ASP A 25 0.96 4.64 6.29
N ALA A 26 -0.01 5.35 6.87
CA ALA A 26 -1.08 4.76 7.66
C ALA A 26 -2.40 5.56 7.60
N PRO A 27 -3.57 4.91 7.82
CA PRO A 27 -4.86 5.60 7.86
C PRO A 27 -4.94 6.74 8.89
N GLU A 28 -4.21 6.63 10.00
CA GLU A 28 -4.19 7.61 11.10
C GLU A 28 -3.55 8.94 10.68
N GLU A 29 -2.59 8.92 9.75
CA GLU A 29 -1.98 10.13 9.21
C GLU A 29 -2.97 10.92 8.37
N LEU A 30 -3.74 10.24 7.51
CA LEU A 30 -4.81 10.87 6.74
C LEU A 30 -5.89 11.46 7.67
N LEU A 31 -6.22 10.79 8.78
CA LEU A 31 -7.16 11.31 9.76
C LEU A 31 -6.67 12.61 10.42
N THR A 32 -5.37 12.66 10.74
CA THR A 32 -4.71 13.83 11.32
C THR A 32 -4.72 14.98 10.31
N ASP A 33 -4.23 14.73 9.10
CA ASP A 33 -4.18 15.72 8.02
C ASP A 33 -5.58 16.21 7.61
N TYR A 34 -6.60 15.35 7.68
CA TYR A 34 -7.99 15.75 7.46
C TYR A 34 -8.47 16.75 8.50
N THR A 35 -8.17 16.51 9.77
CA THR A 35 -8.59 17.37 10.86
C THR A 35 -7.90 18.73 10.79
N ASP A 36 -6.61 18.73 10.48
CA ASP A 36 -5.79 19.95 10.49
C ASP A 36 -5.94 20.78 9.21
N ASN A 37 -6.02 20.13 8.05
CA ASN A 37 -5.89 20.80 6.75
C ASN A 37 -7.07 20.50 5.81
N LEU A 38 -7.38 19.22 5.55
CA LEU A 38 -8.30 18.86 4.44
C LEU A 38 -9.78 19.20 4.71
N SER A 39 -10.19 19.32 5.98
CA SER A 39 -11.57 19.66 6.36
C SER A 39 -11.94 21.13 6.07
N THR A 40 -10.94 22.01 5.93
CA THR A 40 -11.13 23.46 5.76
C THR A 40 -11.31 23.90 4.31
N GLY A 41 -11.36 22.96 3.36
CA GLY A 41 -11.67 23.23 1.95
C GLY A 41 -10.45 23.42 1.04
N GLY A 42 -9.23 23.22 1.55
CA GLY A 42 -8.01 23.23 0.75
C GLY A 42 -6.78 22.78 1.53
N THR A 43 -5.67 22.53 0.86
CA THR A 43 -4.39 22.16 1.49
C THR A 43 -3.19 22.66 0.69
N PHE A 44 -2.03 22.74 1.34
CA PHE A 44 -0.76 22.94 0.68
C PHE A 44 -0.14 21.60 0.29
N ILE A 45 0.27 21.46 -0.97
CA ILE A 45 0.99 20.28 -1.45
C ILE A 45 2.39 20.70 -1.88
N ALA A 46 3.40 20.17 -1.18
CA ALA A 46 4.78 20.29 -1.60
C ALA A 46 4.99 19.52 -2.91
N THR A 47 5.46 20.21 -3.95
CA THR A 47 5.72 19.59 -5.25
C THR A 47 6.73 20.42 -6.04
N SER A 48 7.62 19.74 -6.74
CA SER A 48 8.54 20.35 -7.70
C SER A 48 7.89 20.59 -9.07
N ARG A 49 6.63 20.20 -9.26
CA ARG A 49 5.91 20.42 -10.51
C ARG A 49 5.49 21.88 -10.64
N GLU A 50 5.82 22.49 -11.77
CA GLU A 50 5.31 23.80 -12.14
C GLU A 50 3.82 23.69 -12.46
N LEU A 51 3.01 24.40 -11.68
CA LEU A 51 1.55 24.48 -11.81
C LEU A 51 1.12 25.94 -11.81
N GLU A 52 0.23 26.29 -12.73
CA GLU A 52 -0.28 27.64 -12.84
C GLU A 52 -1.44 27.89 -11.86
N ILE A 53 -1.55 29.11 -11.35
CA ILE A 53 -2.74 29.55 -10.61
C ILE A 53 -3.97 29.42 -11.51
N GLY A 54 -5.02 28.81 -10.99
CA GLY A 54 -6.25 28.49 -11.74
C GLY A 54 -6.20 27.16 -12.49
N ALA A 55 -5.10 26.41 -12.43
CA ALA A 55 -5.04 25.06 -12.99
C ALA A 55 -5.93 24.10 -12.18
N SER A 56 -6.69 23.27 -12.90
CA SER A 56 -7.44 22.16 -12.32
C SER A 56 -6.50 21.00 -12.02
N VAL A 57 -6.59 20.50 -10.80
CA VAL A 57 -5.76 19.40 -10.28
C VAL A 57 -6.66 18.37 -9.59
N ARG A 58 -6.23 17.12 -9.59
CA ARG A 58 -6.83 16.05 -8.80
C ARG A 58 -5.81 15.54 -7.80
N LEU A 59 -6.13 15.60 -6.51
CA LEU A 59 -5.35 14.89 -5.49
C LEU A 59 -5.89 13.47 -5.41
N ALA A 60 -5.03 12.46 -5.58
CA ALA A 60 -5.35 11.07 -5.33
C ALA A 60 -4.72 10.67 -3.99
N LEU A 61 -5.55 10.55 -2.94
CA LEU A 61 -5.11 10.16 -1.62
C LEU A 61 -5.13 8.63 -1.49
N SER A 62 -4.03 8.03 -1.05
CA SER A 62 -3.88 6.59 -0.89
C SER A 62 -3.24 6.25 0.45
N PHE A 63 -3.62 5.14 1.06
CA PHE A 63 -2.97 4.59 2.25
C PHE A 63 -3.13 3.05 2.28
N PRO A 64 -2.27 2.32 3.01
CA PRO A 64 -2.40 0.87 3.15
C PRO A 64 -3.77 0.44 3.69
N GLY A 65 -4.51 -0.38 2.92
CA GLY A 65 -5.84 -0.88 3.29
C GLY A 65 -7.00 -0.20 2.57
N LEU A 66 -6.75 0.94 1.94
CA LEU A 66 -7.72 1.60 1.07
C LEU A 66 -7.82 0.87 -0.28
N LEU A 67 -9.02 0.39 -0.61
CA LEU A 67 -9.26 -0.39 -1.83
C LEU A 67 -8.97 0.39 -3.12
N GLU A 68 -9.36 1.67 -3.13
CA GLU A 68 -9.13 2.57 -4.25
C GLU A 68 -8.81 3.98 -3.73
N PRO A 69 -7.80 4.66 -4.31
CA PRO A 69 -7.44 6.02 -3.93
C PRO A 69 -8.65 6.97 -3.97
N VAL A 70 -8.74 7.85 -2.98
CA VAL A 70 -9.77 8.89 -2.95
C VAL A 70 -9.30 10.08 -3.79
N GLY A 71 -9.98 10.31 -4.90
CA GLY A 71 -9.74 11.46 -5.77
C GLY A 71 -10.51 12.70 -5.31
N ILE A 72 -9.81 13.82 -5.09
CA ILE A 72 -10.40 15.11 -4.76
C ILE A 72 -9.98 16.12 -5.82
N ASP A 73 -10.96 16.68 -6.51
CA ASP A 73 -10.72 17.72 -7.50
C ASP A 73 -10.52 19.07 -6.81
N GLY A 74 -9.62 19.88 -7.35
CA GLY A 74 -9.26 21.17 -6.79
C GLY A 74 -8.70 22.13 -7.83
N VAL A 75 -8.47 23.37 -7.40
CA VAL A 75 -7.89 24.43 -8.22
C VAL A 75 -6.73 25.06 -7.46
N VAL A 76 -5.61 25.25 -8.17
CA VAL A 76 -4.45 25.95 -7.61
C VAL A 76 -4.81 27.41 -7.36
N ARG A 77 -4.66 27.88 -6.12
CA ARG A 77 -4.94 29.27 -5.73
C ARG A 77 -3.70 30.12 -5.57
N TRP A 78 -2.60 29.52 -5.13
CA TRP A 78 -1.32 30.18 -5.00
C TRP A 78 -0.19 29.16 -5.15
N VAL A 79 0.98 29.65 -5.53
CA VAL A 79 2.21 28.86 -5.69
C VAL A 79 3.23 29.43 -4.72
N ARG A 80 3.99 28.55 -4.06
CA ARG A 80 5.13 28.92 -3.24
C ARG A 80 6.40 28.43 -3.92
N GLU A 81 7.31 29.37 -4.14
CA GLU A 81 8.66 29.11 -4.63
C GLU A 81 9.65 29.16 -3.45
N GLY A 82 10.82 28.53 -3.59
CA GLY A 82 11.88 28.52 -2.57
C GLY A 82 12.33 27.12 -2.18
N ASP A 83 12.82 26.98 -0.94
CA ASP A 83 13.42 25.73 -0.43
C ASP A 83 12.42 24.56 -0.34
N GLU A 84 11.13 24.86 -0.14
CA GLU A 84 10.06 23.86 -0.12
C GLU A 84 8.92 24.30 -1.07
N PRO A 85 9.13 24.13 -2.39
CA PRO A 85 8.20 24.59 -3.40
C PRO A 85 6.90 23.78 -3.35
N GLY A 86 5.79 24.42 -3.73
CA GLY A 86 4.51 23.74 -3.78
C GLY A 86 3.34 24.65 -4.12
N VAL A 87 2.14 24.13 -3.93
CA VAL A 87 0.91 24.81 -4.31
C VAL A 87 -0.15 24.75 -3.22
N GLY A 88 -0.86 25.86 -3.02
CA GLY A 88 -2.11 25.88 -2.27
C GLY A 88 -3.26 25.50 -3.18
N ILE A 89 -3.95 24.41 -2.86
CA ILE A 89 -5.06 23.88 -3.64
C ILE A 89 -6.34 24.10 -2.85
N GLU A 90 -7.32 24.78 -3.45
CA GLU A 90 -8.68 24.82 -2.94
C GLU A 90 -9.46 23.66 -3.56
N PHE A 91 -10.07 22.82 -2.73
CA PHE A 91 -10.85 21.69 -3.18
C PHE A 91 -12.19 22.17 -3.74
N LEU A 92 -12.65 21.53 -4.79
CA LEU A 92 -14.00 21.72 -5.32
C LEU A 92 -14.98 20.86 -4.52
N GLU A 93 -16.24 21.30 -4.45
CA GLU A 93 -17.33 20.46 -3.99
C GLU A 93 -17.60 19.35 -5.01
N GLY A 94 -17.98 18.17 -4.53
CA GLY A 94 -18.30 17.04 -5.39
C GLY A 94 -18.13 15.69 -4.72
N GLU A 95 -18.31 14.62 -5.51
CA GLU A 95 -18.28 13.24 -5.04
C GLU A 95 -16.96 12.88 -4.32
N GLY A 96 -15.84 13.44 -4.75
CA GLY A 96 -14.54 13.22 -4.12
C GLY A 96 -14.49 13.65 -2.64
N ARG A 97 -15.12 14.78 -2.29
CA ARG A 97 -15.20 15.25 -0.90
C ARG A 97 -16.14 14.39 -0.06
N THR A 98 -17.30 14.04 -0.60
CA THR A 98 -18.25 13.14 0.07
C THR A 98 -17.58 11.81 0.38
N ARG A 99 -16.86 11.26 -0.61
CA ARG A 99 -16.12 10.01 -0.48
C ARG A 99 -14.99 10.10 0.54
N LEU A 100 -14.24 11.21 0.59
CA LEU A 100 -13.23 11.44 1.64
C LEU A 100 -13.89 11.43 3.02
N ALA A 101 -14.98 12.17 3.22
CA ALA A 101 -15.69 12.21 4.49
C ALA A 101 -16.18 10.81 4.93
N GLU A 102 -16.71 10.01 3.99
CA GLU A 102 -17.07 8.61 4.26
C GLU A 102 -15.88 7.76 4.69
N VAL A 103 -14.74 7.89 4.00
CA VAL A 103 -13.51 7.16 4.37
C VAL A 103 -13.03 7.57 5.77
N ILE A 104 -13.05 8.87 6.10
CA ILE A 104 -12.66 9.37 7.43
C ILE A 104 -13.55 8.81 8.53
N GLU A 105 -14.88 8.86 8.36
CA GLU A 105 -15.80 8.31 9.36
C GLU A 105 -15.63 6.81 9.53
N ARG A 106 -15.30 6.08 8.46
CA ARG A 106 -15.05 4.63 8.52
C ARG A 106 -13.71 4.29 9.17
N ILE A 107 -12.67 5.11 8.97
CA ILE A 107 -11.40 4.99 9.72
C ILE A 107 -11.70 5.17 11.22
N ARG A 108 -12.52 6.16 11.59
CA ARG A 108 -12.94 6.38 12.99
C ARG A 108 -13.74 5.21 13.56
N SER A 109 -14.65 4.66 12.78
CA SER A 109 -15.54 3.57 13.22
C SER A 109 -14.95 2.16 13.07
N LYS A 110 -13.76 2.03 12.44
CA LYS A 110 -13.12 0.75 12.07
C LYS A 110 -14.03 -0.17 11.24
N ASP A 111 -14.83 0.39 10.32
CA ASP A 111 -15.78 -0.38 9.50
C ASP A 111 -15.07 -1.16 8.36
N PRO A 112 -15.10 -2.51 8.36
CA PRO A 112 -14.39 -3.35 7.39
C PRO A 112 -14.97 -3.34 5.97
N LYS A 113 -16.15 -2.75 5.73
CA LYS A 113 -16.79 -2.75 4.39
C LYS A 113 -16.21 -1.73 3.40
N THR A 114 -15.25 -0.90 3.80
CA THR A 114 -14.68 0.17 2.95
C THR A 114 -13.18 0.26 3.04
N VAL A 115 -12.65 0.01 4.24
CA VAL A 115 -11.23 -0.24 4.43
C VAL A 115 -11.11 -1.75 4.51
N SER A 116 -10.51 -2.35 3.50
CA SER A 116 -10.19 -3.77 3.55
C SER A 116 -9.28 -4.04 4.74
N ARG A 117 -9.39 -5.21 5.36
CA ARG A 117 -8.48 -5.60 6.44
C ARG A 117 -7.06 -5.53 5.90
N LEU A 118 -6.23 -4.69 6.51
CA LEU A 118 -4.82 -4.59 6.17
C LEU A 118 -4.07 -5.77 6.78
N VAL A 119 -3.30 -6.47 5.95
CA VAL A 119 -2.41 -7.57 6.34
C VAL A 119 -0.98 -7.18 5.95
N ARG A 120 -0.13 -6.96 6.96
CA ARG A 120 1.29 -6.63 6.77
C ARG A 120 2.07 -7.92 6.61
N VAL A 121 2.68 -8.13 5.45
CA VAL A 121 3.42 -9.34 5.12
C VAL A 121 4.90 -9.00 4.99
N LEU A 122 5.77 -9.72 5.69
CA LEU A 122 7.19 -9.72 5.41
C LEU A 122 7.52 -10.85 4.45
N VAL A 123 8.16 -10.54 3.33
CA VAL A 123 8.71 -11.51 2.37
C VAL A 123 10.23 -11.51 2.49
N VAL A 124 10.83 -12.65 2.80
CA VAL A 124 12.28 -12.81 2.93
C VAL A 124 12.78 -13.68 1.78
N GLU A 125 13.47 -13.05 0.84
CA GLU A 125 13.88 -13.64 -0.44
C GLU A 125 15.11 -12.90 -0.94
N ASP A 126 16.21 -13.62 -1.19
CA ASP A 126 17.47 -13.04 -1.65
C ASP A 126 17.48 -12.75 -3.16
N ASN A 127 16.62 -13.40 -3.93
CA ASN A 127 16.43 -13.10 -5.34
C ASN A 127 15.48 -11.89 -5.53
N PRO A 128 15.99 -10.73 -5.99
CA PRO A 128 15.19 -9.51 -6.09
C PRO A 128 14.02 -9.64 -7.08
N HIS A 129 14.12 -10.48 -8.10
CA HIS A 129 13.04 -10.70 -9.06
C HIS A 129 11.89 -11.51 -8.44
N VAL A 130 12.21 -12.51 -7.62
CA VAL A 130 11.20 -13.28 -6.89
C VAL A 130 10.56 -12.42 -5.80
N ALA A 131 11.36 -11.64 -5.08
CA ALA A 131 10.87 -10.72 -4.05
C ALA A 131 9.89 -9.69 -4.64
N SER A 132 10.24 -9.05 -5.75
CA SER A 132 9.36 -8.10 -6.47
C SER A 132 8.11 -8.80 -7.01
N PHE A 133 8.23 -9.98 -7.63
CA PHE A 133 7.06 -10.73 -8.10
C PHE A 133 6.06 -11.04 -6.98
N LEU A 134 6.55 -11.45 -5.80
CA LEU A 134 5.71 -11.72 -4.64
C LEU A 134 5.10 -10.42 -4.07
N GLY A 135 5.91 -9.37 -3.91
CA GLY A 135 5.46 -8.07 -3.42
C GLY A 135 4.38 -7.45 -4.30
N ASP A 136 4.63 -7.36 -5.60
CA ASP A 136 3.71 -6.77 -6.58
C ASP A 136 2.45 -7.62 -6.75
N GLY A 137 2.62 -8.95 -6.77
CA GLY A 137 1.51 -9.89 -6.87
C GLY A 137 0.55 -9.79 -5.68
N LEU A 138 1.09 -9.81 -4.46
CA LEU A 138 0.29 -9.74 -3.24
C LEU A 138 -0.41 -8.38 -3.12
N THR A 139 0.33 -7.29 -3.34
CA THR A 139 -0.23 -5.93 -3.37
C THR A 139 -1.33 -5.79 -4.42
N GLY A 140 -1.12 -6.33 -5.62
CA GLY A 140 -2.11 -6.31 -6.70
C GLY A 140 -3.33 -7.20 -6.47
N SER A 141 -3.22 -8.24 -5.63
CA SER A 141 -4.34 -9.13 -5.30
C SER A 141 -5.41 -8.45 -4.44
N SER A 142 -5.03 -7.41 -3.69
CA SER A 142 -5.94 -6.51 -2.97
C SER A 142 -7.00 -5.86 -3.87
N ARG A 143 -6.74 -5.73 -5.18
CA ARG A 143 -7.70 -5.16 -6.14
C ARG A 143 -8.81 -6.14 -6.55
N ARG A 144 -8.64 -7.45 -6.29
CA ARG A 144 -9.62 -8.51 -6.64
C ARG A 144 -10.35 -9.06 -5.43
N ALA A 145 -9.76 -8.91 -4.25
CA ALA A 145 -10.30 -9.31 -2.96
C ALA A 145 -10.82 -8.06 -2.24
N VAL A 146 -12.13 -7.86 -2.22
CA VAL A 146 -12.75 -6.62 -1.67
C VAL A 146 -12.60 -6.53 -0.14
N ASP A 147 -12.20 -7.62 0.52
CA ASP A 147 -12.18 -7.78 1.97
C ASP A 147 -10.79 -7.61 2.62
N VAL A 148 -9.69 -7.84 1.88
CA VAL A 148 -8.32 -7.83 2.43
C VAL A 148 -7.35 -7.13 1.49
N SER A 149 -6.54 -6.22 2.05
CA SER A 149 -5.37 -5.66 1.37
C SER A 149 -4.07 -6.16 2.00
N PHE A 150 -3.08 -6.44 1.16
CA PHE A 150 -1.74 -6.79 1.59
C PHE A 150 -0.81 -5.58 1.47
N HIS A 151 -0.10 -5.27 2.56
CA HIS A 151 1.04 -4.36 2.54
C HIS A 151 2.30 -5.19 2.73
N VAL A 152 3.17 -5.19 1.73
CA VAL A 152 4.32 -6.10 1.69
C VAL A 152 5.61 -5.34 1.89
N ARG A 153 6.42 -5.82 2.82
CA ARG A 153 7.84 -5.43 2.95
C ARG A 153 8.70 -6.61 2.55
N THR A 154 9.84 -6.34 1.93
CA THR A 154 10.81 -7.36 1.54
C THR A 154 12.09 -7.23 2.35
N ALA A 155 12.74 -8.37 2.62
CA ALA A 155 14.09 -8.46 3.15
C ALA A 155 14.93 -9.39 2.27
N ALA A 156 16.18 -9.02 2.01
CA ALA A 156 17.07 -9.79 1.13
C ALA A 156 17.81 -10.93 1.87
N ASN A 157 17.73 -10.98 3.20
CA ASN A 157 18.40 -12.00 4.01
C ASN A 157 17.78 -12.12 5.41
N GLY A 158 18.16 -13.18 6.13
CA GLY A 158 17.60 -13.45 7.45
C GLY A 158 17.99 -12.46 8.55
N ARG A 159 19.08 -11.69 8.41
CA ARG A 159 19.45 -10.64 9.38
C ARG A 159 18.49 -9.45 9.26
N GLU A 160 18.32 -8.94 8.04
CA GLU A 160 17.40 -7.85 7.73
C GLU A 160 15.98 -8.21 8.15
N ALA A 161 15.53 -9.44 7.88
CA ALA A 161 14.22 -9.92 8.32
C ALA A 161 14.02 -9.81 9.83
N LEU A 162 15.02 -10.21 10.63
CA LEU A 162 14.97 -10.12 12.09
C LEU A 162 15.06 -8.68 12.61
N GLU A 163 15.68 -7.78 11.86
CA GLU A 163 15.70 -6.34 12.19
C GLU A 163 14.32 -5.74 11.95
N LEU A 164 13.71 -5.99 10.79
CA LEU A 164 12.36 -5.53 10.46
C LEU A 164 11.31 -6.08 11.44
N LEU A 165 11.34 -7.39 11.73
CA LEU A 165 10.42 -8.00 12.70
C LEU A 165 10.55 -7.42 14.12
N ARG A 166 11.68 -6.76 14.46
CA ARG A 166 11.82 -6.03 15.73
C ARG A 166 11.33 -4.60 15.66
N SER A 167 11.47 -3.94 14.52
CA SER A 167 11.17 -2.51 14.38
C SER A 167 9.72 -2.23 14.02
N GLU A 168 9.05 -3.13 13.30
CA GLU A 168 7.71 -2.90 12.79
C GLU A 168 6.80 -4.14 12.90
N PRO A 169 5.48 -3.94 13.03
CA PRO A 169 4.54 -5.05 13.18
C PRO A 169 4.27 -5.77 11.86
N PHE A 170 4.19 -7.09 11.92
CA PHE A 170 3.80 -7.96 10.81
C PHE A 170 2.69 -8.93 11.22
N ASP A 171 1.83 -9.26 10.25
CA ASP A 171 0.70 -10.17 10.42
C ASP A 171 0.95 -11.53 9.75
N ALA A 172 1.95 -11.64 8.88
CA ALA A 172 2.46 -12.89 8.31
C ALA A 172 3.92 -12.77 7.85
N LEU A 173 4.62 -13.90 7.80
CA LEU A 173 5.97 -14.05 7.26
C LEU A 173 5.97 -15.09 6.13
N ILE A 174 6.52 -14.72 4.98
CA ILE A 174 6.88 -15.63 3.89
C ILE A 174 8.40 -15.65 3.82
N ILE A 175 9.03 -16.82 3.91
CA ILE A 175 10.48 -16.91 4.04
C ILE A 175 11.07 -18.04 3.20
N ASP A 176 12.06 -17.72 2.37
CA ASP A 176 12.88 -18.75 1.73
C ASP A 176 13.67 -19.53 2.79
N ILE A 177 13.74 -20.84 2.62
CA ILE A 177 14.58 -21.71 3.42
C ILE A 177 16.05 -21.42 3.20
N TYR A 178 16.48 -21.22 1.96
CA TYR A 178 17.89 -20.99 1.66
C TYR A 178 18.16 -19.49 1.55
N LEU A 179 18.80 -18.93 2.57
CA LEU A 179 19.09 -17.49 2.61
C LEU A 179 20.57 -17.24 2.93
N PRO A 180 21.16 -16.15 2.39
CA PRO A 180 22.47 -15.71 2.82
C PRO A 180 22.43 -15.18 4.26
N VAL A 181 23.59 -15.13 4.91
CA VAL A 181 23.82 -14.59 6.26
C VAL A 181 23.19 -15.41 7.39
N ILE A 182 21.87 -15.60 7.37
CA ILE A 182 21.12 -16.43 8.32
C ILE A 182 20.09 -17.22 7.50
N ASP A 183 20.19 -18.55 7.60
CA ASP A 183 19.32 -19.48 6.88
C ASP A 183 17.88 -19.43 7.40
N GLY A 184 16.90 -19.73 6.55
CA GLY A 184 15.47 -19.59 6.83
C GLY A 184 15.01 -20.28 8.13
N PRO A 185 15.33 -21.57 8.36
CA PRO A 185 14.98 -22.26 9.60
C PRO A 185 15.49 -21.58 10.87
N HIS A 186 16.70 -21.00 10.83
CA HIS A 186 17.26 -20.26 11.98
C HIS A 186 16.54 -18.93 12.23
N VAL A 187 16.07 -18.27 11.17
CA VAL A 187 15.21 -17.08 11.30
C VAL A 187 13.90 -17.49 11.98
N ILE A 188 13.23 -18.53 11.48
CA ILE A 188 11.96 -19.04 12.01
C ILE A 188 12.09 -19.39 13.50
N GLU A 189 13.14 -20.12 13.89
CA GLU A 189 13.40 -20.45 15.29
C GLU A 189 13.53 -19.19 16.15
N LYS A 190 14.27 -18.17 15.68
CA LYS A 190 14.42 -16.89 16.39
C LYS A 190 13.11 -16.10 16.46
N VAL A 191 12.27 -16.16 15.43
CA VAL A 191 10.93 -15.56 15.46
C VAL A 191 10.08 -16.19 16.57
N ARG A 192 10.08 -17.51 16.68
CA ARG A 192 9.31 -18.24 17.71
C ARG A 192 9.87 -18.05 19.11
N THR A 193 11.19 -18.04 19.26
CA THR A 193 11.88 -18.03 20.56
C THR A 193 12.24 -16.62 21.00
N ALA A 194 13.22 -16.00 20.35
CA ALA A 194 13.81 -14.73 20.76
C ALA A 194 12.85 -13.54 20.59
N LEU A 195 12.03 -13.52 19.53
CA LEU A 195 11.01 -12.47 19.33
C LEU A 195 9.67 -12.81 19.99
N GLY A 196 9.48 -14.04 20.46
CA GLY A 196 8.25 -14.48 21.14
C GLY A 196 7.00 -14.47 20.26
N MET A 197 7.14 -14.41 18.93
CA MET A 197 6.03 -14.32 17.97
C MET A 197 5.41 -15.69 17.70
N LYS A 198 4.84 -16.32 18.73
CA LYS A 198 4.34 -17.71 18.71
C LYS A 198 3.19 -17.97 17.73
N HIS A 199 2.44 -16.92 17.37
CA HIS A 199 1.24 -17.03 16.55
C HIS A 199 1.35 -16.31 15.22
N LEU A 200 2.51 -15.73 14.90
CA LEU A 200 2.73 -15.14 13.58
C LEU A 200 2.64 -16.27 12.53
N PRO A 201 1.74 -16.23 11.56
CA PRO A 201 1.72 -17.19 10.47
C PRO A 201 3.03 -17.15 9.67
N ILE A 202 3.69 -18.30 9.54
CA ILE A 202 4.95 -18.45 8.80
C ILE A 202 4.74 -19.45 7.66
N ILE A 203 4.88 -18.96 6.43
CA ILE A 203 4.90 -19.75 5.20
C ILE A 203 6.36 -19.88 4.76
N ALA A 204 6.92 -21.06 4.97
CA ALA A 204 8.23 -21.42 4.45
C ALA A 204 8.15 -21.76 2.96
N VAL A 205 9.14 -21.32 2.18
CA VAL A 205 9.21 -21.59 0.74
C VAL A 205 10.59 -22.11 0.34
N SER A 206 10.68 -22.99 -0.65
CA SER A 206 11.98 -23.50 -1.13
C SER A 206 11.88 -24.05 -2.55
N ALA A 207 12.99 -24.00 -3.30
CA ALA A 207 13.13 -24.70 -4.60
C ALA A 207 13.34 -26.22 -4.47
N GLY A 208 13.30 -26.75 -3.24
CA GLY A 208 13.49 -28.17 -2.95
C GLY A 208 14.88 -28.45 -2.37
N GLY A 209 15.07 -29.69 -1.92
CA GLY A 209 16.28 -30.12 -1.23
C GLY A 209 15.94 -31.16 -0.17
N PRO A 210 16.79 -32.17 0.09
CA PRO A 210 16.52 -33.17 1.11
C PRO A 210 16.35 -32.50 2.48
N GLY A 211 15.21 -32.72 3.15
CA GLY A 211 14.98 -32.26 4.51
C GLY A 211 14.50 -30.81 4.67
N ALA A 212 14.33 -30.04 3.59
CA ALA A 212 13.95 -28.62 3.67
C ALA A 212 12.58 -28.42 4.34
N ARG A 213 11.60 -29.26 3.99
CA ARG A 213 10.25 -29.26 4.57
C ARG A 213 10.31 -29.58 6.06
N GLU A 214 11.01 -30.64 6.42
CA GLU A 214 11.15 -31.12 7.78
C GLU A 214 11.84 -30.09 8.67
N ALA A 215 12.94 -29.50 8.18
CA ALA A 215 13.67 -28.45 8.89
C ALA A 215 12.81 -27.20 9.12
N ALA A 216 12.05 -26.77 8.10
CA ALA A 216 11.15 -25.62 8.20
C ALA A 216 10.05 -25.81 9.25
N LEU A 217 9.36 -26.95 9.18
CA LEU A 217 8.27 -27.28 10.10
C LEU A 217 8.79 -27.50 11.53
N ALA A 218 9.94 -28.16 11.68
CA ALA A 218 10.58 -28.35 12.99
C ALA A 218 11.03 -27.03 13.62
N ALA A 219 11.47 -26.06 12.82
CA ALA A 219 11.80 -24.71 13.29
C ALA A 219 10.56 -23.89 13.71
N GLY A 220 9.36 -24.33 13.31
CA GLY A 220 8.09 -23.71 13.69
C GLY A 220 7.39 -22.95 12.57
N ALA A 221 7.66 -23.26 11.29
CA ALA A 221 6.81 -22.82 10.19
C ALA A 221 5.42 -23.48 10.28
N ASP A 222 4.38 -22.75 9.91
CA ASP A 222 3.02 -23.29 9.90
C ASP A 222 2.76 -24.11 8.64
N ILE A 223 3.24 -23.63 7.49
CA ILE A 223 3.08 -24.26 6.17
C ILE A 223 4.38 -24.17 5.39
N PHE A 224 4.65 -25.19 4.58
CA PHE A 224 5.75 -25.21 3.61
C PHE A 224 5.20 -25.35 2.19
N LEU A 225 5.63 -24.47 1.28
CA LEU A 225 5.27 -24.46 -0.14
C LEU A 225 6.49 -24.64 -1.03
N ASP A 226 6.39 -25.54 -2.01
CA ASP A 226 7.42 -25.74 -3.03
C ASP A 226 7.41 -24.62 -4.08
N LYS A 227 8.59 -24.11 -4.46
CA LYS A 227 8.76 -23.26 -5.63
C LYS A 227 8.77 -24.14 -6.90
N PRO A 228 8.13 -23.72 -8.02
CA PRO A 228 7.39 -22.47 -8.18
C PRO A 228 5.99 -22.53 -7.59
N MET A 229 5.63 -21.58 -6.72
CA MET A 229 4.28 -21.43 -6.19
C MET A 229 3.50 -20.39 -6.98
N ARG A 230 2.18 -20.57 -7.06
CA ARG A 230 1.30 -19.55 -7.65
C ARG A 230 0.89 -18.53 -6.59
N LEU A 231 0.80 -17.27 -6.97
CA LEU A 231 0.31 -16.20 -6.10
C LEU A 231 -1.04 -16.54 -5.42
N ARG A 232 -1.95 -17.17 -6.16
CA ARG A 232 -3.24 -17.64 -5.61
C ARG A 232 -3.06 -18.60 -4.43
N GLN A 233 -2.11 -19.53 -4.53
CA GLN A 233 -1.82 -20.50 -3.48
C GLN A 233 -1.31 -19.81 -2.22
N ILE A 234 -0.44 -18.80 -2.35
CA ILE A 234 0.05 -18.00 -1.22
C ILE A 234 -1.13 -17.28 -0.56
N VAL A 235 -1.96 -16.59 -1.34
CA VAL A 235 -3.12 -15.84 -0.82
C VAL A 235 -4.12 -16.78 -0.11
N GLU A 236 -4.45 -17.93 -0.69
CA GLU A 236 -5.32 -18.93 -0.06
C GLU A 236 -4.72 -19.48 1.24
N THR A 237 -3.41 -19.75 1.25
CA THR A 237 -2.67 -20.20 2.44
C THR A 237 -2.72 -19.16 3.55
N MET A 238 -2.47 -17.89 3.23
CA MET A 238 -2.55 -16.79 4.20
C MET A 238 -3.98 -16.65 4.74
N ARG A 239 -5.00 -16.68 3.88
CA ARG A 239 -6.41 -16.64 4.31
C ARG A 239 -6.74 -17.76 5.28
N GLN A 240 -6.31 -18.98 4.97
CA GLN A 240 -6.52 -20.13 5.85
C GLN A 240 -5.85 -19.95 7.22
N LEU A 241 -4.57 -19.56 7.25
CA LEU A 241 -3.82 -19.40 8.50
C LEU A 241 -4.36 -18.26 9.35
N MET A 242 -4.79 -17.17 8.71
CA MET A 242 -5.23 -15.96 9.37
C MET A 242 -6.74 -15.91 9.64
N LYS A 243 -7.50 -16.90 9.15
CA LYS A 243 -8.98 -16.96 9.21
C LYS A 243 -9.63 -15.69 8.66
N LEU A 244 -9.11 -15.24 7.52
CA LEU A 244 -9.62 -14.09 6.77
C LEU A 244 -10.88 -14.46 5.99
#